data_AF-A0A821C780-F1
#
_entry.id   AF-A0A821C780-F1
#
_cell.length_a   1.000
_cell.length_b   1.000
_cell.length_c   1.000
_cell.angle_alpha   90.00
_cell.angle_beta   90.00
_cell.angle_gamma   90.00
#
_symmetry.space_group_name_H-M   'P 1'
#
loop_
_entity.id
_entity.type
_entity.pdbx_description
1 polymer ?
#
loop_
_entity_poly.entity_id
_entity_poly.type
_entity_poly.pdbx_seq_one_letter_code
_entity_poly.pdbx_strand_id
1 'polypeptide(L)'
;FFILDAFVDLFITICIILNTFFMALDQPGQSDKMTRILTTGNYVFTSIFTAEAILKIIAKAPAKYFKNGWNVFDAIIVTLSLVELGLANIKGLSVLRSFRLLRVFKLAKSWPTLNRLMSIIGKTIGALGNLTLVLVIIIFIFAVMGMQLFGPNYATKFDKNMPRWNFSDFFHAFMIVFRVLCGEWIESMWTCLECAGWPCIPFFLFTFVIGNLVVC
;
A
#
# COMPACT_ATOMS: atom_id res chain seq x y z
N PHE A 1 0.04 16.73 -35.60
CA PHE A 1 0.50 16.60 -34.20
C PHE A 1 -0.31 15.57 -33.40
N PHE A 2 -1.65 15.53 -33.53
CA PHE A 2 -2.53 14.57 -32.79
C PHE A 2 -2.22 13.08 -33.06
N ILE A 3 -1.88 12.72 -34.30
CA ILE A 3 -1.56 11.34 -34.68
C ILE A 3 -0.26 10.87 -34.01
N LEU A 4 0.73 11.75 -33.89
CA LEU A 4 2.01 11.43 -33.23
C LEU A 4 1.82 11.22 -31.72
N ASP A 5 0.92 11.98 -31.10
CA ASP A 5 0.54 11.80 -29.68
C ASP A 5 -0.10 10.42 -29.46
N ALA A 6 -0.96 9.95 -30.37
CA ALA A 6 -1.57 8.63 -30.28
C ALA A 6 -0.57 7.48 -30.45
N PHE A 7 0.39 7.59 -31.38
CA PHE A 7 1.44 6.59 -31.54
C PHE A 7 2.40 6.57 -30.36
N VAL A 8 2.75 7.74 -29.80
CA VAL A 8 3.59 7.84 -28.61
C VAL A 8 2.88 7.26 -27.39
N ASP A 9 1.60 7.59 -27.17
CA ASP A 9 0.83 7.03 -26.05
C ASP A 9 0.66 5.50 -26.20
N LEU A 10 0.50 4.97 -27.42
CA LEU A 10 0.49 3.52 -27.68
C LEU A 10 1.85 2.88 -27.37
N PHE A 11 2.95 3.49 -27.83
CA PHE A 11 4.31 3.01 -27.55
C PHE A 11 4.58 2.94 -26.05
N ILE A 12 4.23 3.99 -25.30
CA ILE A 12 4.36 4.03 -23.84
C ILE A 12 3.51 2.94 -23.19
N THR A 13 2.29 2.73 -23.67
CA THR A 13 1.42 1.64 -23.17
C THR A 13 2.07 0.27 -23.37
N ILE A 14 2.67 0.00 -24.53
CA ILE A 14 3.40 -1.24 -24.79
C ILE A 14 4.62 -1.36 -23.87
N CYS A 15 5.39 -0.29 -23.68
CA CYS A 15 6.52 -0.28 -22.74
C CYS A 15 6.08 -0.58 -21.30
N ILE A 16 4.93 -0.08 -20.85
CA ILE A 16 4.39 -0.40 -19.51
C ILE A 16 4.06 -1.88 -19.39
N ILE A 17 3.39 -2.46 -20.38
CA ILE A 17 3.03 -3.89 -20.38
C ILE A 17 4.30 -4.75 -20.35
N LEU A 18 5.28 -4.45 -21.20
CA LEU A 18 6.56 -5.15 -21.23
C LEU A 18 7.32 -5.00 -19.90
N ASN A 19 7.36 -3.80 -19.32
CA ASN A 19 8.01 -3.58 -18.03
C ASN A 19 7.33 -4.40 -16.92
N THR A 20 6.01 -4.48 -16.93
CA THR A 20 5.22 -5.30 -15.98
C THR A 20 5.53 -6.78 -16.14
N PHE A 21 5.61 -7.26 -17.39
CA PHE A 21 5.98 -8.65 -17.67
C PHE A 21 7.39 -8.97 -17.17
N PHE A 22 8.36 -8.07 -17.37
CA PHE A 22 9.71 -8.23 -16.83
C PHE A 22 9.72 -8.31 -15.30
N MET A 23 8.87 -7.53 -14.61
CA MET A 23 8.75 -7.63 -13.15
C MET A 23 8.16 -8.96 -12.70
N ALA A 24 7.18 -9.51 -13.45
CA ALA A 24 6.58 -10.80 -13.15
C ALA A 24 7.55 -11.98 -13.34
N LEU A 25 8.59 -11.82 -14.16
CA LEU A 25 9.64 -12.82 -14.36
C LEU A 25 10.72 -12.83 -13.26
N ASP A 26 10.76 -11.81 -12.39
CA ASP A 26 11.77 -11.71 -11.33
C ASP A 26 11.50 -12.75 -10.24
N GLN A 27 12.39 -13.76 -10.12
CA GLN A 27 12.24 -14.88 -9.20
C GLN A 27 13.48 -15.07 -8.30
N PRO A 28 13.30 -15.44 -7.02
CA PRO A 28 14.42 -15.75 -6.14
C PRO A 28 15.16 -17.00 -6.64
N GLY A 29 16.49 -16.92 -6.74
CA GLY A 29 17.35 -18.02 -7.21
C GLY A 29 17.57 -18.09 -8.72
N GLN A 30 17.17 -17.07 -9.48
CA GLN A 30 17.41 -17.00 -10.92
C GLN A 30 18.89 -16.84 -11.30
N SER A 31 19.25 -17.28 -12.52
CA SER A 31 20.62 -17.15 -13.03
C SER A 31 21.10 -15.70 -13.13
N ASP A 32 22.40 -15.45 -12.96
CA ASP A 32 23.01 -14.12 -13.05
C ASP A 32 22.72 -13.43 -14.39
N LYS A 33 22.59 -14.21 -15.47
CA LYS A 33 22.24 -13.69 -16.80
C LYS A 33 20.83 -13.11 -16.81
N MET A 34 19.86 -13.81 -16.23
CA MET A 34 18.47 -13.33 -16.13
C MET A 34 18.41 -12.06 -15.29
N THR A 35 19.07 -12.03 -14.13
CA THR A 35 19.14 -10.85 -13.26
C THR A 35 19.70 -9.62 -13.99
N ARG A 36 20.75 -9.80 -14.81
CA ARG A 36 21.33 -8.70 -15.61
C ARG A 36 20.37 -8.20 -16.68
N ILE A 37 19.65 -9.09 -17.38
CA ILE A 37 18.66 -8.73 -18.38
C ILE A 37 17.52 -7.93 -17.75
N LEU A 38 16.95 -8.43 -16.64
CA LEU A 38 15.87 -7.76 -15.92
C LEU A 38 16.30 -6.39 -15.37
N THR A 39 17.50 -6.30 -14.81
CA THR A 39 18.05 -5.05 -14.29
C THR A 39 18.26 -4.02 -15.41
N THR A 40 18.87 -4.45 -16.52
CA THR A 40 19.10 -3.58 -17.69
C THR A 40 17.78 -3.10 -18.29
N GLY A 41 16.80 -3.99 -18.43
CA GLY A 41 15.45 -3.65 -18.86
C GLY A 41 14.80 -2.58 -17.98
N ASN A 42 14.91 -2.71 -16.65
CA ASN A 42 14.38 -1.70 -15.73
C ASN A 42 15.01 -0.31 -15.91
N TYR A 43 16.33 -0.23 -16.14
CA TYR A 43 17.00 1.04 -16.46
C TYR A 43 16.46 1.64 -17.78
N VAL A 44 16.32 0.82 -18.83
CA VAL A 44 15.79 1.25 -20.13
C VAL A 44 14.34 1.75 -20.04
N PHE A 45 13.46 1.01 -19.37
CA PHE A 45 12.07 1.46 -19.21
C PHE A 45 11.98 2.76 -18.40
N THR A 46 12.80 2.89 -17.35
CA THR A 46 12.83 4.10 -16.53
C THR A 46 13.31 5.31 -17.33
N SER A 47 14.33 5.17 -18.18
CA SER A 47 14.81 6.26 -19.02
C SER A 47 13.77 6.67 -20.07
N ILE A 48 13.05 5.71 -20.68
CA ILE A 48 11.97 5.99 -21.63
C ILE A 48 10.85 6.81 -20.96
N PHE A 49 10.37 6.38 -19.78
CA PHE A 49 9.32 7.12 -19.06
C PHE A 49 9.80 8.50 -18.58
N THR A 50 11.07 8.62 -18.21
CA THR A 50 11.65 9.91 -17.82
C THR A 50 11.70 10.87 -19.01
N ALA A 51 12.16 10.41 -20.17
CA ALA A 51 12.22 11.20 -21.39
C ALA A 51 10.81 11.65 -21.83
N GLU A 52 9.84 10.75 -21.79
CA GLU A 52 8.44 11.05 -22.12
C GLU A 52 7.84 12.13 -21.20
N ALA A 53 8.03 12.02 -19.88
CA ALA A 53 7.55 13.03 -18.94
C ALA A 53 8.21 14.41 -19.18
N ILE A 54 9.53 14.46 -19.40
CA ILE A 54 10.25 15.71 -19.72
C ILE A 54 9.70 16.34 -21.00
N LEU A 55 9.53 15.54 -22.07
CA LEU A 55 8.96 16.01 -23.34
C LEU A 55 7.55 16.57 -23.14
N LYS A 56 6.70 15.91 -22.35
CA LYS A 56 5.33 16.40 -22.05
C LYS A 56 5.32 17.69 -21.24
N ILE A 57 6.25 17.87 -20.30
CA ILE A 57 6.37 19.10 -19.50
C ILE A 57 6.77 20.27 -20.40
N ILE A 58 7.76 20.08 -21.27
CA ILE A 58 8.23 21.10 -22.22
C ILE A 58 7.11 21.46 -23.21
N ALA A 59 6.43 20.46 -23.78
CA ALA A 59 5.42 20.68 -24.80
C ALA A 59 4.13 21.34 -24.29
N LYS A 60 3.71 21.07 -23.04
CA LYS A 60 2.42 21.55 -22.51
C LYS A 60 2.53 22.79 -21.62
N ALA A 61 3.74 23.28 -21.36
CA ALA A 61 4.07 24.27 -20.34
C ALA A 61 3.72 23.80 -18.89
N PRO A 62 4.58 24.07 -17.89
CA PRO A 62 4.43 23.50 -16.55
C PRO A 62 3.07 23.78 -15.91
N ALA A 63 2.56 25.02 -16.03
CA ALA A 63 1.31 25.43 -15.41
C ALA A 63 0.07 24.67 -15.92
N LYS A 64 0.06 24.24 -17.20
CA LYS A 64 -1.04 23.45 -17.77
C LYS A 64 -0.83 21.95 -17.57
N TYR A 65 0.43 21.51 -17.44
CA TYR A 65 0.77 20.12 -17.10
C TYR A 65 0.23 19.73 -15.72
N PHE A 66 0.46 20.56 -14.69
CA PHE A 66 0.04 20.26 -13.31
C PHE A 66 -1.47 20.40 -13.05
N LYS A 67 -2.24 21.01 -13.96
CA LYS A 67 -3.71 21.03 -13.87
C LYS A 67 -4.36 19.69 -14.23
N ASN A 68 -3.69 18.83 -14.99
CA ASN A 68 -4.23 17.53 -15.38
C ASN A 68 -3.77 16.44 -14.40
N GLY A 69 -4.70 15.85 -13.65
CA GLY A 69 -4.39 14.83 -12.64
C GLY A 69 -3.60 13.63 -13.18
N TRP A 70 -3.85 13.21 -14.43
CA TRP A 70 -3.10 12.11 -15.07
C TRP A 70 -1.64 12.45 -15.35
N ASN A 71 -1.36 13.71 -15.73
CA ASN A 71 0.01 14.17 -15.94
C ASN A 71 0.74 14.30 -14.60
N VAL A 72 0.05 14.77 -13.55
CA VAL A 72 0.63 14.82 -12.19
C VAL A 72 0.98 13.43 -11.69
N PHE A 73 0.07 12.46 -11.86
CA PHE A 73 0.30 11.07 -11.50
C PHE A 73 1.51 10.47 -12.23
N ASP A 74 1.60 10.73 -13.54
CA ASP A 74 2.73 10.33 -14.37
C ASP A 74 4.07 10.91 -13.86
N ALA A 75 4.11 12.21 -13.55
CA ALA A 75 5.28 12.86 -12.99
C ALA A 75 5.68 12.32 -11.61
N ILE A 76 4.71 11.99 -10.74
CA ILE A 76 4.99 11.35 -9.44
C ILE A 76 5.68 10.01 -9.66
N ILE A 77 5.16 9.17 -10.55
CA ILE A 77 5.77 7.86 -10.84
C ILE A 77 7.19 8.01 -11.38
N VAL A 78 7.42 8.95 -12.29
CA VAL A 78 8.78 9.21 -12.83
C VAL A 78 9.72 9.71 -11.73
N THR A 79 9.26 10.62 -10.87
CA THR A 79 10.06 11.15 -9.76
C THR A 79 10.43 10.05 -8.77
N LEU A 80 9.47 9.21 -8.35
CA LEU A 80 9.73 8.06 -7.47
C LEU A 80 10.74 7.09 -8.09
N SER A 81 10.65 6.90 -9.41
CA SER A 81 11.59 6.04 -10.15
C SER A 81 13.01 6.60 -10.18
N LEU A 82 13.17 7.92 -10.33
CA LEU A 82 14.49 8.57 -10.29
C LEU A 82 15.09 8.52 -8.88
N VAL A 83 14.26 8.71 -7.85
CA VAL A 83 14.67 8.57 -6.45
C VAL A 83 15.12 7.13 -6.16
N GLU A 84 14.40 6.12 -6.66
CA GLU A 84 14.81 4.71 -6.56
C GLU A 84 16.21 4.50 -7.17
N LEU A 85 16.47 5.03 -8.37
CA LEU A 85 17.78 4.91 -9.03
C LEU A 85 18.89 5.63 -8.26
N GLY A 86 18.62 6.84 -7.76
CA GLY A 86 19.58 7.63 -6.99
C GLY A 86 19.92 7.02 -5.63
N LEU A 87 18.98 6.28 -5.04
CA LEU A 87 19.13 5.64 -3.72
C LEU A 87 19.41 4.14 -3.79
N ALA A 88 19.74 3.60 -4.97
CA ALA A 88 19.95 2.17 -5.19
C ALA A 88 21.05 1.54 -4.30
N ASN A 89 21.98 2.36 -3.78
CA ASN A 89 23.08 1.91 -2.92
C ASN A 89 22.75 1.84 -1.42
N ILE A 90 21.57 2.29 -0.98
CA ILE A 90 21.19 2.33 0.43
C ILE A 90 20.43 1.04 0.81
N LYS A 91 21.07 0.18 1.61
CA LYS A 91 20.42 -1.00 2.20
C LYS A 91 19.29 -0.54 3.14
N GLY A 92 18.06 -0.98 2.85
CA GLY A 92 16.84 -0.61 3.61
C GLY A 92 15.75 0.01 2.74
N LEU A 93 16.11 0.56 1.57
CA LEU A 93 15.16 1.15 0.63
C LEU A 93 14.70 0.16 -0.46
N SER A 94 14.84 -1.14 -0.22
CA SER A 94 14.37 -2.17 -1.16
C SER A 94 12.84 -2.11 -1.39
N VAL A 95 12.08 -1.47 -0.50
CA VAL A 95 10.65 -1.16 -0.71
C VAL A 95 10.44 -0.17 -1.85
N LEU A 96 11.37 0.76 -2.09
CA LEU A 96 11.27 1.70 -3.22
C LEU A 96 11.23 0.95 -4.54
N ARG A 97 11.87 -0.22 -4.57
CA ARG A 97 11.82 -1.13 -5.69
C ARG A 97 10.39 -1.54 -6.03
N SER A 98 9.52 -1.73 -5.05
CA SER A 98 8.12 -2.12 -5.28
C SER A 98 7.28 -0.98 -5.89
N PHE A 99 7.68 0.29 -5.74
CA PHE A 99 6.94 1.42 -6.34
C PHE A 99 6.97 1.42 -7.86
N ARG A 100 7.89 0.71 -8.50
CA ARG A 100 7.85 0.48 -9.96
C ARG A 100 6.52 -0.13 -10.43
N LEU A 101 5.85 -0.93 -9.57
CA LEU A 101 4.54 -1.52 -9.87
C LEU A 101 3.45 -0.45 -10.03
N LEU A 102 3.64 0.75 -9.46
CA LEU A 102 2.71 1.86 -9.65
C LEU A 102 2.61 2.28 -11.12
N ARG A 103 3.64 2.01 -11.94
CA ARG A 103 3.62 2.28 -13.39
C ARG A 103 2.50 1.54 -14.10
N VAL A 104 2.06 0.38 -13.59
CA VAL A 104 0.92 -0.39 -14.15
C VAL A 104 -0.35 0.45 -14.15
N PHE A 105 -0.53 1.33 -13.16
CA PHE A 105 -1.69 2.21 -13.11
C PHE A 105 -1.70 3.26 -14.23
N LYS A 106 -0.57 3.53 -14.91
CA LYS A 106 -0.59 4.39 -16.12
C LYS A 106 -1.48 3.79 -17.22
N LEU A 107 -1.67 2.46 -17.24
CA LEU A 107 -2.61 1.78 -18.15
C LEU A 107 -4.05 2.26 -17.98
N ALA A 108 -4.40 2.80 -16.81
CA ALA A 108 -5.72 3.35 -16.57
C ALA A 108 -6.05 4.52 -17.49
N LYS A 109 -5.06 5.27 -17.99
CA LYS A 109 -5.29 6.34 -18.96
C LYS A 109 -5.83 5.79 -20.29
N SER A 110 -5.31 4.65 -20.74
CA SER A 110 -5.65 4.03 -22.02
C SER A 110 -6.82 3.04 -21.91
N TRP A 111 -7.06 2.45 -20.73
CA TRP A 111 -8.07 1.42 -20.52
C TRP A 111 -9.30 1.98 -19.79
N PRO A 112 -10.45 2.20 -20.48
CA PRO A 112 -11.62 2.86 -19.89
C PRO A 112 -12.20 2.15 -18.67
N THR A 113 -12.15 0.81 -18.63
CA THR A 113 -12.61 0.03 -17.47
C THR A 113 -11.75 0.32 -16.23
N LEU A 114 -10.43 0.30 -16.36
CA LEU A 114 -9.51 0.58 -15.25
C LEU A 114 -9.62 2.04 -14.80
N ASN A 115 -9.78 2.98 -15.72
CA ASN A 115 -10.07 4.39 -15.41
C ASN A 115 -11.34 4.53 -14.55
N ARG A 116 -12.42 3.85 -14.96
CA ARG A 116 -13.69 3.85 -14.23
C ARG A 116 -13.51 3.27 -12.82
N LEU A 117 -12.80 2.16 -12.67
CA LEU A 117 -12.51 1.57 -11.35
C LEU A 117 -11.75 2.54 -10.45
N MET A 118 -10.69 3.19 -10.95
CA MET A 118 -9.94 4.19 -10.16
C MET A 118 -10.81 5.40 -9.78
N SER A 119 -11.68 5.85 -10.69
CA SER A 119 -12.63 6.92 -10.38
C SER A 119 -13.63 6.52 -9.30
N ILE A 120 -14.12 5.27 -9.31
CA ILE A 120 -14.98 4.73 -8.26
C ILE A 120 -14.23 4.72 -6.93
N ILE A 121 -13.00 4.19 -6.88
CA ILE A 121 -12.18 4.16 -5.66
C ILE A 121 -12.02 5.58 -5.09
N GLY A 122 -11.68 6.56 -5.93
CA GLY A 122 -11.54 7.95 -5.49
C GLY A 122 -12.83 8.55 -4.92
N LYS A 123 -13.97 8.30 -5.58
CA LYS A 123 -15.29 8.75 -5.09
C LYS A 123 -15.68 8.06 -3.78
N THR A 124 -15.41 6.77 -3.67
CA THR A 124 -15.69 5.97 -2.48
C THR A 124 -14.84 6.42 -1.29
N ILE A 125 -13.56 6.78 -1.49
CA ILE A 125 -12.72 7.34 -0.42
C ILE A 125 -13.31 8.67 0.09
N GLY A 126 -13.80 9.53 -0.81
CA GLY A 126 -14.46 10.77 -0.42
C GLY A 126 -15.78 10.56 0.34
N ALA A 127 -16.59 9.59 -0.10
CA ALA A 127 -17.88 9.28 0.51
C ALA A 127 -17.75 8.51 1.85
N LEU A 128 -16.81 7.57 1.94
CA LEU A 128 -16.56 6.75 3.13
C LEU A 128 -15.51 7.35 4.06
N GLY A 129 -14.97 8.53 3.76
CA GLY A 129 -13.91 9.15 4.57
C GLY A 129 -14.34 9.36 6.03
N ASN A 130 -15.57 9.83 6.24
CA ASN A 130 -16.12 10.02 7.59
C ASN A 130 -16.30 8.69 8.34
N LEU A 131 -16.81 7.65 7.67
CA LEU A 131 -16.96 6.32 8.27
C LEU A 131 -15.60 5.71 8.63
N THR A 132 -14.63 5.85 7.72
CA THR A 132 -13.26 5.37 7.93
C THR A 132 -12.59 6.09 9.10
N LEU A 133 -12.80 7.40 9.24
CA LEU A 133 -12.30 8.18 10.38
C LEU A 133 -12.87 7.67 11.70
N VAL A 134 -14.19 7.45 11.76
CA VAL A 134 -14.86 6.90 12.96
C VAL A 134 -14.30 5.52 13.30
N LEU A 135 -14.12 4.65 12.29
CA LEU A 135 -13.54 3.33 12.48
C LEU A 135 -12.11 3.39 13.06
N VAL A 136 -11.26 4.27 12.53
CA VAL A 136 -9.89 4.47 13.03
C VAL A 136 -9.89 4.97 14.48
N ILE A 137 -10.80 5.89 14.84
CA ILE A 137 -10.94 6.38 16.22
C ILE A 137 -11.36 5.24 17.16
N ILE A 138 -12.31 4.41 16.77
CA ILE A 138 -12.78 3.27 17.56
C ILE A 138 -11.63 2.27 17.77
N ILE A 139 -10.93 1.90 16.70
CA ILE A 139 -9.77 1.00 16.81
C ILE A 139 -8.72 1.60 17.76
N PHE A 140 -8.45 2.89 17.66
CA PHE A 140 -7.50 3.58 18.55
C PHE A 140 -7.92 3.50 20.02
N ILE A 141 -9.18 3.81 20.34
CA ILE A 141 -9.70 3.75 21.72
C ILE A 141 -9.57 2.34 22.29
N PHE A 142 -10.00 1.33 21.53
CA PHE A 142 -9.92 -0.07 21.96
C PHE A 142 -8.49 -0.57 22.09
N ALA A 143 -7.58 -0.15 21.21
CA ALA A 143 -6.18 -0.52 21.28
C ALA A 143 -5.51 0.05 22.55
N VAL A 144 -5.75 1.33 22.85
CA VAL A 144 -5.23 1.98 24.07
C VAL A 144 -5.83 1.36 25.33
N MET A 145 -7.14 1.12 25.33
CA MET A 145 -7.83 0.47 26.46
C MET A 145 -7.31 -0.95 26.70
N GLY A 146 -7.19 -1.78 25.65
CA GLY A 146 -6.65 -3.13 25.76
C GLY A 146 -5.20 -3.17 26.24
N MET A 147 -4.37 -2.24 25.77
CA MET A 147 -2.99 -2.08 26.24
C MET A 147 -2.92 -1.73 27.73
N GLN A 148 -3.74 -0.79 28.19
CA GLN A 148 -3.75 -0.39 29.61
C GLN A 148 -4.31 -1.47 30.53
N LEU A 149 -5.34 -2.20 30.09
CA LEU A 149 -5.99 -3.24 30.89
C LEU A 149 -5.20 -4.56 30.92
N PHE A 150 -4.61 -4.97 29.79
CA PHE A 150 -4.04 -6.31 29.63
C PHE A 150 -2.52 -6.31 29.43
N GLY A 151 -1.91 -5.20 29.01
CA GLY A 151 -0.48 -5.10 28.75
C GLY A 151 0.42 -5.58 29.90
N PRO A 152 0.20 -5.14 31.16
CA PRO A 152 0.99 -5.59 32.31
C PRO A 152 0.90 -7.11 32.55
N ASN A 153 -0.27 -7.71 32.32
CA ASN A 153 -0.49 -9.15 32.51
C ASN A 153 0.22 -9.97 31.43
N TYR A 154 0.24 -9.48 30.19
CA TYR A 154 1.01 -10.09 29.10
C TYR A 154 2.52 -10.03 29.37
N ALA A 155 3.03 -8.90 29.86
CA ALA A 155 4.45 -8.75 30.20
C ALA A 155 4.85 -9.71 31.33
N THR A 156 4.01 -9.86 32.36
CA THR A 156 4.29 -10.74 33.50
C THR A 156 4.23 -12.23 33.13
N LYS A 157 3.27 -12.63 32.28
CA LYS A 157 3.06 -14.04 31.93
C LYS A 157 4.00 -14.55 30.84
N PHE A 158 4.33 -13.72 29.85
CA PHE A 158 5.01 -14.16 28.63
C PHE A 158 6.39 -13.52 28.42
N ASP A 159 6.99 -12.91 29.44
CA ASP A 159 8.31 -12.24 29.47
C ASP A 159 9.27 -12.63 28.31
N LYS A 160 9.65 -13.91 28.19
CA LYS A 160 10.59 -14.40 27.15
C LYS A 160 9.95 -14.94 25.87
N ASN A 161 8.68 -15.34 25.90
CA ASN A 161 7.98 -16.00 24.79
C ASN A 161 6.66 -15.28 24.48
N MET A 162 6.76 -13.98 24.16
CA MET A 162 5.57 -13.17 23.87
C MET A 162 4.87 -13.67 22.60
N PRO A 163 3.54 -13.91 22.66
CA PRO A 163 2.80 -14.31 21.47
C PRO A 163 2.85 -13.19 20.42
N ARG A 164 2.82 -13.56 19.14
CA ARG A 164 2.82 -12.62 18.01
C ARG A 164 1.67 -11.61 18.07
N TRP A 165 0.57 -12.01 18.71
CA TRP A 165 -0.59 -11.18 19.02
C TRP A 165 -0.62 -10.92 20.52
N ASN A 166 -0.25 -9.71 20.94
CA ASN A 166 -0.23 -9.31 22.34
C ASN A 166 -0.73 -7.86 22.54
N PHE A 167 -0.93 -7.46 23.79
CA PHE A 167 -1.29 -6.09 24.20
C PHE A 167 -0.11 -5.34 24.84
N SER A 168 1.15 -5.72 24.59
CA SER A 168 2.31 -5.07 25.23
C SER A 168 2.54 -3.66 24.72
N ASP A 169 2.39 -3.46 23.41
CA ASP A 169 2.62 -2.20 22.73
C ASP A 169 1.40 -1.76 21.93
N PHE A 170 1.31 -0.45 21.68
CA PHE A 170 0.21 0.15 20.92
C PHE A 170 0.00 -0.50 19.56
N PHE A 171 1.07 -0.77 18.78
CA PHE A 171 0.93 -1.35 17.44
C PHE A 171 0.43 -2.80 17.49
N HIS A 172 0.89 -3.61 18.45
CA HIS A 172 0.41 -4.98 18.62
C HIS A 172 -1.06 -5.00 19.09
N ALA A 173 -1.43 -4.13 20.02
CA ALA A 173 -2.82 -3.94 20.46
C ALA A 173 -3.73 -3.48 19.32
N PHE A 174 -3.28 -2.53 18.51
CA PHE A 174 -3.97 -2.06 17.30
C PHE A 174 -4.23 -3.21 16.32
N MET A 175 -3.21 -4.03 16.07
CA MET A 175 -3.30 -5.17 15.17
C MET A 175 -4.24 -6.27 15.69
N ILE A 176 -4.31 -6.51 17.01
CA ILE A 176 -5.32 -7.41 17.60
C ILE A 176 -6.72 -6.86 17.37
N VAL A 177 -6.96 -5.58 17.68
CA VAL A 177 -8.29 -4.98 17.52
C VAL A 177 -8.71 -5.02 16.05
N PHE A 178 -7.79 -4.71 15.13
CA PHE A 178 -8.03 -4.86 13.69
C PHE A 178 -8.40 -6.31 13.31
N ARG A 179 -7.66 -7.31 13.83
CA ARG A 179 -7.95 -8.73 13.61
C ARG A 179 -9.35 -9.15 14.13
N VAL A 180 -9.76 -8.62 15.28
CA VAL A 180 -11.11 -8.81 15.85
C VAL A 180 -12.19 -8.28 14.92
N LEU A 181 -11.98 -7.10 14.32
CA LEU A 181 -12.89 -6.51 13.33
C LEU A 181 -12.98 -7.31 12.04
N CYS A 182 -11.91 -8.03 11.66
CA CYS A 182 -11.95 -8.98 10.54
C CYS A 182 -12.69 -10.28 10.87
N GLY A 183 -13.19 -10.45 12.10
CA GLY A 183 -13.94 -11.63 12.54
C GLY A 183 -13.11 -12.66 13.33
N GLU A 184 -11.79 -12.49 13.44
CA GLU A 184 -10.89 -13.41 14.13
C GLU A 184 -10.65 -12.98 15.59
N TRP A 185 -11.65 -13.12 16.45
CA TRP A 185 -11.58 -12.65 17.85
C TRP A 185 -11.33 -13.75 18.88
N ILE A 186 -11.76 -14.99 18.59
CA ILE A 186 -11.77 -16.09 19.56
C ILE A 186 -10.35 -16.48 19.99
N GLU A 187 -9.40 -16.67 19.06
CA GLU A 187 -8.03 -17.05 19.40
C GLU A 187 -7.33 -16.02 20.29
N SER A 188 -7.42 -14.74 19.92
CA SER A 188 -6.84 -13.62 20.68
C SER A 188 -7.49 -13.50 22.07
N MET A 189 -8.79 -13.78 22.17
CA MET A 189 -9.51 -13.81 23.44
C MET A 189 -9.02 -14.94 24.36
N TRP A 190 -8.81 -16.15 23.85
CA TRP A 190 -8.29 -17.27 24.66
C TRP A 190 -6.94 -16.95 25.27
N THR A 191 -6.01 -16.40 24.48
CA THR A 191 -4.70 -15.97 24.98
C THR A 191 -4.82 -14.86 26.03
N CYS A 192 -5.75 -13.93 25.87
CA CYS A 192 -6.00 -12.89 26.86
C CYS A 192 -6.60 -13.46 28.16
N LEU A 193 -7.59 -14.34 28.03
CA LEU A 193 -8.27 -14.99 29.16
C LEU A 193 -7.28 -15.74 30.04
N GLU A 194 -6.34 -16.43 29.40
CA GLU A 194 -5.23 -17.09 30.06
C GLU A 194 -4.33 -16.13 30.87
N CYS A 195 -4.22 -14.86 30.49
CA CYS A 195 -3.34 -13.87 31.14
C CYS A 195 -4.05 -13.04 32.21
N ALA A 196 -5.22 -12.50 31.86
CA ALA A 196 -5.90 -11.48 32.63
C ALA A 196 -7.25 -11.95 33.20
N GLY A 197 -7.65 -13.19 32.89
CA GLY A 197 -8.88 -13.79 33.39
C GLY A 197 -10.14 -13.29 32.69
N TRP A 198 -11.27 -13.43 33.37
CA TRP A 198 -12.60 -13.19 32.82
C TRP A 198 -12.87 -11.80 32.20
N PRO A 199 -12.22 -10.68 32.57
CA PRO A 199 -12.47 -9.36 31.97
C PRO A 199 -12.13 -9.27 30.46
N CYS A 200 -11.36 -10.21 29.92
CA CYS A 200 -11.11 -10.28 28.48
C CYS A 200 -12.39 -10.58 27.68
N ILE A 201 -13.28 -11.43 28.20
CA ILE A 201 -14.50 -11.85 27.48
C ILE A 201 -15.39 -10.64 27.13
N PRO A 202 -15.81 -9.78 28.09
CA PRO A 202 -16.63 -8.62 27.75
C PRO A 202 -15.89 -7.61 26.87
N PHE A 203 -14.57 -7.44 27.03
CA PHE A 203 -13.78 -6.55 26.16
C PHE A 203 -13.83 -6.98 24.69
N PHE A 204 -13.54 -8.26 24.40
CA PHE A 204 -13.53 -8.78 23.03
C PHE A 204 -14.93 -8.81 22.41
N LEU A 205 -15.96 -9.18 23.19
CA LEU A 205 -17.34 -9.15 22.73
C LEU A 205 -17.80 -7.72 22.39
N PHE A 206 -17.51 -6.75 23.26
CA PHE A 206 -17.88 -5.36 23.04
C PHE A 206 -17.15 -4.76 21.83
N THR A 207 -15.86 -5.08 21.68
CA THR A 207 -15.05 -4.67 20.52
C THR A 207 -15.64 -5.25 19.21
N PHE A 208 -16.01 -6.52 19.21
CA PHE A 208 -16.61 -7.19 18.03
C PHE A 208 -17.99 -6.60 17.68
N VAL A 209 -18.87 -6.41 18.67
CA VAL A 209 -20.22 -5.88 18.47
C VAL A 209 -20.18 -4.44 17.96
N ILE A 210 -19.43 -3.55 18.62
CA ILE A 210 -19.30 -2.15 18.19
C ILE A 210 -18.62 -2.07 16.84
N GLY A 211 -17.55 -2.85 16.66
CA GLY A 211 -16.80 -2.94 15.43
C GLY A 211 -17.67 -3.27 14.23
N ASN A 212 -18.41 -4.37 14.31
CA ASN A 212 -19.30 -4.78 13.24
C ASN A 212 -20.45 -3.81 13.02
N LEU A 213 -20.99 -3.18 14.08
CA LEU A 213 -22.06 -2.18 13.92
C LEU A 213 -21.60 -0.94 13.14
N VAL A 214 -20.32 -0.60 13.20
CA VAL A 214 -19.75 0.54 12.46
C VAL A 214 -19.30 0.16 11.04
N VAL A 215 -18.93 -1.11 10.85
CA VAL A 215 -18.51 -1.64 9.54
C VAL A 215 -19.71 -2.02 8.65
N CYS A 216 -20.83 -2.43 9.25
CA CYS A 216 -22.10 -2.72 8.56
C CYS A 216 -22.88 -1.44 8.21
#